data_AF-A0A2M7GI52-F1
#
_entry.id   AF-A0A2M7GI52-F1
#
_cell.length_a   1.000
_cell.length_b   1.000
_cell.length_c   1.000
_cell.angle_alpha   90.00
_cell.angle_beta   90.00
_cell.angle_gamma   90.00
#
_symmetry.space_group_name_H-M   'P 1'
#
loop_
_entity.id
_entity.type
_entity.pdbx_description
1 polymer ?
#
loop_
_entity_poly.entity_id
_entity_poly.type
_entity_poly.pdbx_seq_one_letter_code
_entity_poly.pdbx_strand_id
1 'polypeptide(L)'
;EQGIDLMNLTAPKKLFEGSVRAAADKFPANVNVAVALSLAGLGPDDTRYEVWADPTITRNTHWITVESDIVRVEMNIAGEPTAENPATGKIVPLSMIATLRGLVCPLKVGT
;
A
#
# COMPACT_ATOMS: atom_id res chain seq x y z
N GLU A 1 11.20 4.81 -16.32
CA GLU A 1 10.89 6.11 -16.99
C GLU A 1 11.13 7.36 -16.11
N GLN A 2 12.17 7.42 -15.26
CA GLN A 2 12.59 8.70 -14.63
C GLN A 2 14.12 8.92 -14.61
N GLY A 3 14.92 8.02 -15.17
CA GLY A 3 16.38 8.13 -15.16
C GLY A 3 17.02 8.09 -13.76
N ILE A 4 16.27 7.67 -12.74
CA ILE A 4 16.76 7.55 -11.36
C ILE A 4 17.48 6.22 -11.23
N ASP A 5 18.76 6.27 -10.88
CA ASP A 5 19.53 5.10 -10.48
C ASP A 5 19.09 4.67 -9.07
N LEU A 6 18.27 3.63 -9.01
CA LEU A 6 17.77 3.06 -7.76
C LEU A 6 18.81 2.19 -7.05
N MET A 7 19.88 1.77 -7.74
CA MET A 7 20.87 0.84 -7.19
C MET A 7 21.93 1.55 -6.34
N ASN A 8 22.17 2.83 -6.57
CA ASN A 8 23.19 3.63 -5.87
C ASN A 8 22.59 4.71 -4.95
N LEU A 9 21.38 4.50 -4.44
CA LEU A 9 20.76 5.41 -3.46
C LEU A 9 21.49 5.31 -2.10
N THR A 10 21.96 6.45 -1.59
CA THR A 10 22.59 6.56 -0.26
C THR A 10 21.66 7.09 0.82
N ALA A 11 20.48 7.60 0.44
CA ALA A 11 19.46 8.13 1.33
C ALA A 11 18.06 7.91 0.73
N PRO A 12 17.00 7.91 1.55
CA PRO A 12 15.63 7.79 1.06
C PRO A 12 15.28 8.90 0.06
N LYS A 13 14.65 8.52 -1.04
CA LYS A 13 14.26 9.43 -2.12
C LYS A 13 12.80 9.27 -2.49
N LYS A 14 12.05 10.37 -2.41
CA LYS A 14 10.67 10.42 -2.89
C LYS A 14 10.65 10.36 -4.42
N LEU A 15 10.01 9.34 -4.97
CA LEU A 15 9.85 9.12 -6.41
C LEU A 15 8.55 9.72 -6.94
N PHE A 16 7.52 9.79 -6.08
CA PHE A 16 6.21 10.31 -6.43
C PHE A 16 5.53 10.92 -5.21
N GLU A 17 4.75 11.97 -5.48
CA GLU A 17 3.79 12.57 -4.55
C GLU A 17 2.59 13.07 -5.36
N GLY A 18 1.37 12.79 -4.89
CA GLY A 18 0.15 13.24 -5.55
C GLY A 18 -1.09 12.49 -5.07
N SER A 19 -2.18 12.60 -5.83
CA SER A 19 -3.39 11.82 -5.58
C SER A 19 -3.21 10.36 -5.99
N VAL A 20 -4.02 9.48 -5.40
CA VAL A 20 -4.08 8.07 -5.80
C VAL A 20 -4.50 7.93 -7.27
N ARG A 21 -5.39 8.78 -7.78
CA ARG A 21 -5.74 8.80 -9.21
C ARG A 21 -4.52 9.04 -10.10
N ALA A 22 -3.75 10.10 -9.81
CA ALA A 22 -2.55 10.41 -10.58
C ALA A 22 -1.48 9.31 -10.47
N ALA A 23 -1.42 8.62 -9.33
CA ALA A 23 -0.54 7.47 -9.14
C ALA A 23 -0.99 6.26 -9.98
N ALA A 24 -2.30 6.00 -10.06
CA ALA A 24 -2.85 4.88 -10.83
C ALA A 24 -2.57 4.99 -12.32
N ASP A 25 -2.62 6.22 -12.87
CA ASP A 25 -2.27 6.47 -14.27
C ASP A 25 -0.78 6.23 -14.55
N LYS A 26 0.11 6.47 -13.57
CA LYS A 26 1.57 6.33 -13.71
C LYS A 26 2.10 4.95 -13.33
N PHE A 27 1.44 4.25 -12.39
CA PHE A 27 1.92 3.00 -11.80
C PHE A 27 0.80 1.94 -11.70
N PRO A 28 0.17 1.56 -12.83
CA PRO A 28 -1.04 0.74 -12.82
C PRO A 28 -0.84 -0.63 -12.14
N ALA A 29 0.37 -1.19 -12.15
CA ALA A 29 0.66 -2.50 -11.56
C ALA A 29 0.87 -2.48 -10.02
N ASN A 30 1.18 -1.33 -9.40
CA ASN A 30 1.70 -1.27 -8.02
C ASN A 30 0.85 -0.41 -7.06
N VAL A 31 -0.31 0.10 -7.51
CA VAL A 31 -1.12 1.06 -6.75
C VAL A 31 -2.29 0.43 -5.97
N ASN A 32 -2.48 -0.89 -6.06
CA ASN A 32 -3.70 -1.57 -5.60
C ASN A 32 -4.09 -1.27 -4.14
N VAL A 33 -3.11 -1.22 -3.23
CA VAL A 33 -3.37 -0.92 -1.82
C VAL A 33 -3.85 0.52 -1.65
N ALA A 34 -3.23 1.47 -2.34
CA ALA A 34 -3.60 2.87 -2.28
C ALA A 34 -4.99 3.11 -2.89
N VAL A 35 -5.32 2.43 -3.99
CA VAL A 35 -6.66 2.46 -4.58
C VAL A 35 -7.70 1.91 -3.60
N ALA A 36 -7.47 0.73 -3.03
CA ALA A 36 -8.40 0.13 -2.07
C ALA A 36 -8.64 1.03 -0.84
N LEU A 37 -7.58 1.62 -0.27
CA LEU A 37 -7.69 2.59 0.82
C LEU A 37 -8.46 3.84 0.41
N SER A 38 -8.19 4.38 -0.78
CA SER A 38 -8.89 5.57 -1.26
C SER A 38 -10.39 5.32 -1.42
N LEU A 39 -10.78 4.14 -1.90
CA LEU A 39 -12.19 3.74 -2.04
C LEU A 39 -12.88 3.55 -0.69
N ALA A 40 -12.14 3.16 0.35
CA ALA A 40 -12.65 3.03 1.71
C ALA A 40 -12.65 4.37 2.50
N GLY A 41 -12.05 5.43 1.96
CA GLY A 41 -11.81 6.69 2.64
C GLY A 41 -12.24 7.91 1.83
N LEU A 42 -11.31 8.84 1.61
CA LEU A 42 -11.56 10.16 1.01
C LEU A 42 -11.82 10.11 -0.51
N GLY A 43 -11.66 8.96 -1.16
CA GLY A 43 -11.72 8.81 -2.61
C GLY A 43 -10.35 8.98 -3.29
N PRO A 44 -10.21 8.56 -4.57
CA PRO A 44 -8.92 8.54 -5.26
C PRO A 44 -8.28 9.91 -5.50
N ASP A 45 -9.09 10.97 -5.53
CA ASP A 45 -8.64 12.33 -5.81
C ASP A 45 -8.09 13.03 -4.55
N ASP A 46 -8.72 12.80 -3.39
CA ASP A 46 -8.39 13.46 -2.13
C ASP A 46 -7.46 12.62 -1.23
N THR A 47 -7.19 11.37 -1.60
CA THR A 47 -6.21 10.53 -0.87
C THR A 47 -4.79 10.87 -1.33
N ARG A 48 -3.97 11.43 -0.43
CA ARG A 48 -2.55 11.70 -0.69
C ARG A 48 -1.73 10.40 -0.69
N TYR A 49 -0.91 10.23 -1.71
CA TYR A 49 -0.05 9.06 -1.89
C TYR A 49 1.38 9.47 -2.22
N GLU A 50 2.34 8.77 -1.62
CA GLU A 50 3.76 8.95 -1.87
C GLU A 50 4.41 7.60 -2.18
N VAL A 51 5.39 7.61 -3.08
CA VAL A 51 6.25 6.46 -3.35
C VAL A 51 7.68 6.86 -3.03
N TRP A 52 8.33 6.06 -2.19
CA TRP A 52 9.70 6.28 -1.77
C TRP A 52 10.57 5.10 -2.17
N ALA A 53 11.79 5.39 -2.62
CA ALA A 53 12.88 4.42 -2.70
C ALA A 53 13.83 4.66 -1.53
N ASP A 54 13.96 3.67 -0.66
CA ASP A 54 14.76 3.76 0.56
C ASP A 54 15.74 2.58 0.61
N PRO A 55 17.07 2.83 0.61
CA PRO A 55 18.07 1.77 0.65
C PRO A 55 18.13 1.04 2.00
N THR A 56 17.52 1.57 3.05
CA THR A 56 17.50 0.97 4.39
C THR A 56 16.34 -0.02 4.58
N ILE A 57 15.37 0.00 3.67
CA ILE A 57 14.16 -0.81 3.73
C ILE A 57 14.33 -2.06 2.87
N THR A 58 14.23 -3.23 3.49
CA THR A 58 14.42 -4.53 2.82
C THR A 58 13.12 -5.19 2.38
N ARG A 59 11.97 -4.58 2.71
CA ARG A 59 10.62 -5.13 2.47
C ARG A 59 9.69 -4.05 1.96
N ASN A 60 8.76 -4.42 1.08
CA ASN A 60 7.71 -3.48 0.68
C ASN A 60 6.89 -3.07 1.90
N THR A 61 6.96 -1.77 2.23
CA THR A 61 6.45 -1.21 3.47
C THR A 61 5.45 -0.11 3.14
N HIS A 62 4.28 -0.18 3.76
CA HIS A 62 3.21 0.78 3.60
C HIS A 62 3.06 1.55 4.91
N TRP A 63 3.20 2.87 4.86
CA TRP A 63 2.82 3.77 5.94
C TRP A 63 1.48 4.40 5.61
N ILE A 64 0.51 4.22 6.51
CA ILE A 64 -0.85 4.73 6.34
C ILE A 64 -1.15 5.62 7.53
N THR A 65 -1.51 6.86 7.26
CA THR A 65 -1.99 7.81 8.26
C THR A 65 -3.43 8.17 7.93
N VAL A 66 -4.32 7.96 8.90
CA VAL A 66 -5.71 8.41 8.84
C VAL A 66 -5.90 9.43 9.95
N GLU A 67 -6.43 10.58 9.60
CA GLU A 67 -6.65 11.68 10.55
C GLU A 67 -8.08 12.19 10.38
N SER A 68 -8.77 12.33 11.51
CA SER A 68 -10.08 12.97 11.62
C SER A 68 -10.06 13.99 12.77
N ASP A 69 -11.19 14.66 12.96
CA ASP A 69 -11.46 15.55 14.09
C ASP A 69 -11.39 14.88 15.48
N ILE A 70 -11.43 13.56 15.54
CA ILE A 70 -11.55 12.78 16.79
C ILE A 70 -10.34 11.87 17.00
N VAL A 71 -9.69 11.41 15.92
CA VAL A 71 -8.62 10.41 16.02
C VAL A 71 -7.57 10.56 14.94
N ARG A 72 -6.32 10.26 15.32
CA ARG A 72 -5.23 10.01 14.39
C ARG A 72 -4.77 8.56 14.55
N VAL A 73 -4.76 7.82 13.44
CA VAL A 73 -4.32 6.42 13.37
C VAL A 73 -3.13 6.35 12.42
N GLU A 74 -2.05 5.74 12.89
CA GLU A 74 -0.87 5.44 12.09
C GLU A 74 -0.64 3.94 12.05
N MET A 75 -0.45 3.41 10.86
CA MET A 75 -0.19 1.99 10.63
C MET A 75 1.04 1.84 9.74
N ASN A 76 1.94 0.96 10.15
CA ASN A 76 3.05 0.50 9.33
C ASN A 76 2.89 -0.99 9.03
N ILE A 77 2.89 -1.33 7.74
CA ILE A 77 2.70 -2.71 7.28
C ILE A 77 3.87 -3.09 6.38
N ALA A 78 4.73 -3.99 6.86
CA ALA A 78 5.82 -4.58 6.09
C ALA A 78 5.45 -6.00 5.64
N GLY A 79 5.14 -6.17 4.36
CA GLY A 79 4.70 -7.45 3.80
C GLY A 79 5.87 -8.42 3.57
N GLU A 80 5.67 -9.69 3.88
CA GLU A 80 6.59 -10.76 3.46
C GLU A 80 6.27 -11.15 2.01
N PRO A 81 7.23 -11.08 1.07
CA PRO A 81 7.00 -11.48 -0.32
C PRO A 81 6.75 -12.98 -0.45
N THR A 82 6.05 -13.41 -1.50
CA THR A 82 6.02 -14.83 -1.88
C THR A 82 7.36 -15.24 -2.48
N ALA A 83 7.70 -16.54 -2.38
CA ALA A 83 8.94 -17.06 -2.96
C ALA A 83 8.92 -17.01 -4.51
N GLU A 84 7.74 -17.15 -5.10
CA GLU A 84 7.53 -17.22 -6.56
C GLU A 84 7.43 -15.85 -7.21
N ASN A 85 6.89 -14.84 -6.51
CA ASN A 85 6.75 -13.47 -7.02
C ASN A 85 7.05 -12.44 -5.91
N PRO A 86 8.28 -11.91 -5.85
CA PRO A 86 8.67 -10.92 -4.85
C PRO A 86 7.84 -9.62 -4.85
N ALA A 87 7.14 -9.31 -5.94
CA ALA A 87 6.25 -8.15 -6.01
C ALA A 87 4.92 -8.35 -5.24
N THR A 88 4.57 -9.60 -4.90
CA THR A 88 3.32 -9.93 -4.21
C THR A 88 3.58 -10.36 -2.77
N GLY A 89 2.89 -9.74 -1.82
CA GLY A 89 2.93 -10.16 -0.42
C GLY A 89 2.14 -11.44 -0.16
N LYS A 90 2.68 -12.34 0.67
CA LYS A 90 2.00 -13.57 1.15
C LYS A 90 0.64 -13.30 1.79
N ILE A 91 0.42 -12.09 2.30
CA ILE A 91 -0.84 -11.67 2.92
C ILE A 91 -2.00 -11.60 1.91
N VAL A 92 -1.74 -11.36 0.62
CA VAL A 92 -2.79 -11.18 -0.40
C VAL A 92 -3.69 -12.41 -0.56
N PRO A 93 -3.18 -13.63 -0.84
CA PRO A 93 -4.04 -14.81 -0.90
C PRO A 93 -4.70 -15.14 0.45
N LEU A 94 -4.02 -14.85 1.57
CA LEU A 94 -4.58 -15.07 2.91
C LEU A 94 -5.76 -14.14 3.20
N SER A 95 -5.72 -12.88 2.75
CA SER A 95 -6.84 -11.94 2.91
C SER A 95 -8.06 -12.37 2.08
N MET A 96 -7.84 -12.92 0.88
CA MET A 96 -8.92 -13.51 0.08
C MET A 96 -9.56 -14.70 0.80
N ILE A 97 -8.75 -15.63 1.34
CA ILE A 97 -9.26 -16.78 2.11
C ILE A 97 -10.05 -16.30 3.33
N ALA A 98 -9.53 -15.31 4.06
CA ALA A 98 -10.21 -14.72 5.21
C ALA A 98 -11.56 -14.11 4.81
N THR A 99 -11.61 -13.39 3.68
CA THR A 99 -12.84 -12.81 3.13
C THR A 99 -13.88 -13.90 2.84
N LEU A 100 -13.49 -14.96 2.12
CA LEU A 100 -14.39 -16.07 1.78
C LEU A 100 -14.91 -16.81 3.02
N ARG A 101 -14.04 -17.08 4.00
CA ARG A 101 -14.46 -17.65 5.29
C ARG A 101 -15.44 -16.74 6.03
N GLY A 102 -15.20 -15.43 5.99
CA GLY A 102 -16.07 -14.42 6.61
C GLY A 102 -17.47 -14.36 6.01
N LEU A 103 -17.70 -14.81 4.78
CA LEU A 103 -19.04 -14.86 4.17
C LEU A 103 -19.94 -15.95 4.74
N VAL A 104 -19.37 -16.99 5.37
CA VAL A 104 -20.11 -18.15 5.87
C VAL A 104 -19.95 -18.37 7.38
N CYS A 105 -19.13 -17.56 8.05
CA CYS A 105 -18.85 -17.70 9.47
C CYS A 105 -19.95 -17.05 10.32
N PRO A 106 -20.51 -17.74 11.34
CA PRO A 106 -21.51 -17.15 12.25
C PRO A 106 -20.95 -16.05 13.14
N LEU A 107 -19.62 -15.99 13.32
CA LEU A 107 -18.93 -14.94 14.05
C LEU A 107 -17.84 -14.33 13.16
N LYS A 108 -17.90 -13.01 12.98
CA LYS A 108 -16.94 -12.25 12.19
C LYS A 108 -16.35 -11.13 13.03
N VAL A 109 -15.02 -11.05 13.07
CA VAL A 109 -14.29 -9.96 13.74
C VAL A 109 -13.69 -9.07 12.66
N GLY A 110 -14.03 -7.78 12.68
CA GLY A 110 -13.71 -6.84 11.60
C GLY A 110 -14.73 -6.90 10.45
N THR A 111 -14.31 -6.46 9.27
CA THR A 111 -15.08 -6.49 8.01
C THR A 111 -14.85 -7.73 7.17
#